data_AF-A0A380C161-F1
#
_entry.id   AF-A0A380C161-F1
#
_cell.length_a   1.000
_cell.length_b   1.000
_cell.length_c   1.000
_cell.angle_alpha   90.00
_cell.angle_beta   90.00
_cell.angle_gamma   90.00
#
_symmetry.space_group_name_H-M   'P 1'
#
loop_
_entity.id
_entity.type
_entity.pdbx_description
1 polymer ?
#
loop_
_entity_poly.entity_id
_entity_poly.type
_entity_poly.pdbx_seq_one_letter_code
_entity_poly.pdbx_strand_id
1 'polypeptide(L)'
;MQYPLFDNTPQTRTQVQILAGDDWQGQLHTIETDRKQITLINDDNLSNLYRSGASSKSDLIGLINAHVPICVNMLDTSALGRELLIDYANRKGQLLLDSGAFRVFKHNLKHERSNTLDFQRVFERYAEIINGCFYAGTVIFVAPDVVGEQAHSLSLLLKYIEQIKPLLTKGASVMIPLQKGAKTMIDCYHYVLSIFPFQYHRQIVIGLPSNAESLPANDVITFLKLAQPARVHFLGSSESQLVHQAKYASPGSELSCDATRIRKLIGEGKILTTMHRAILDEAIEAAWSGSKVPHLDVCTVPHDFTDFIGNLDDFIAHCSNGQLKRFALTFGCTTTALKAACEEDILDQYLDSLNYGYADLSYHLLYQFHEAECRRILSPEIRKYCVTRLAKLGVI
;
A
#
# COMPACT_ATOMS: atom_id res chain seq x y z
N MET A 1 59.82 10.19 5.09
CA MET A 1 58.70 10.80 4.34
C MET A 1 57.62 11.15 5.35
N GLN A 2 57.47 12.44 5.67
CA GLN A 2 56.40 12.95 6.53
C GLN A 2 55.20 13.28 5.63
N TYR A 3 54.04 12.73 5.94
CA TYR A 3 52.77 13.17 5.36
C TYR A 3 52.23 14.36 6.18
N PRO A 4 51.75 15.43 5.55
CA PRO A 4 51.18 16.56 6.28
C PRO A 4 49.79 16.17 6.82
N LEU A 5 49.58 16.41 8.11
CA LEU A 5 48.41 15.97 8.88
C LEU A 5 47.24 16.97 8.90
N PHE A 6 47.35 18.12 8.22
CA PHE A 6 46.27 19.12 8.17
C PHE A 6 46.30 19.86 6.83
N ASP A 7 45.39 19.49 5.93
CA ASP A 7 45.05 20.29 4.76
C ASP A 7 43.88 21.20 5.15
N ASN A 8 44.18 22.48 5.44
CA ASN A 8 43.20 23.50 5.83
C ASN A 8 42.56 24.17 4.60
N THR A 9 42.47 23.49 3.46
CA THR A 9 41.67 23.99 2.34
C THR A 9 40.18 23.86 2.70
N PRO A 10 39.40 24.95 2.64
CA PRO A 10 37.95 24.83 2.76
C PRO A 10 37.49 23.94 1.61
N GLN A 11 37.00 22.74 1.93
CA GLN A 11 36.29 21.91 0.98
C GLN A 11 35.05 22.68 0.57
N THR A 12 35.15 23.41 -0.54
CA THR A 12 33.98 23.82 -1.31
C THR A 12 33.23 22.54 -1.61
N ARG A 13 32.11 22.32 -0.91
CA ARG A 13 31.12 21.31 -1.25
C ARG A 13 30.86 21.46 -2.74
N THR A 14 31.45 20.57 -3.53
CA THR A 14 31.12 20.43 -4.94
C THR A 14 29.63 20.22 -4.96
N GLN A 15 28.88 21.14 -5.59
CA GLN A 15 27.46 20.93 -5.84
C GLN A 15 27.35 19.56 -6.50
N VAL A 16 26.85 18.59 -5.75
CA VAL A 16 26.53 17.27 -6.27
C VAL A 16 25.56 17.54 -7.40
N GLN A 17 26.00 17.33 -8.64
CA GLN A 17 25.11 17.31 -9.78
C GLN A 17 24.07 16.24 -9.47
N ILE A 18 22.86 16.69 -9.13
CA ILE A 18 21.71 15.80 -8.96
C ILE A 18 21.61 15.05 -10.27
N LEU A 19 21.96 13.76 -10.26
CA LEU A 19 21.75 12.88 -11.40
C LEU A 19 20.29 13.04 -11.80
N ALA A 20 20.01 13.24 -13.09
CA ALA A 20 18.67 13.56 -13.60
C ALA A 20 17.55 12.55 -13.21
N GLY A 21 17.91 11.43 -12.57
CA GLY A 21 16.99 10.47 -11.96
C GLY A 21 16.49 10.81 -10.55
N ASP A 22 17.12 11.74 -9.82
CA ASP A 22 16.83 12.03 -8.40
C ASP A 22 16.05 13.34 -8.16
N ASP A 23 15.73 14.11 -9.22
CA ASP A 23 14.89 15.31 -9.11
C ASP A 23 13.40 14.95 -8.96
N TRP A 24 13.03 14.46 -7.78
CA TRP A 24 11.64 14.14 -7.47
C TRP A 24 10.77 15.39 -7.40
N GLN A 25 11.34 16.56 -7.07
CA GLN A 25 10.61 17.82 -6.98
C GLN A 25 10.20 18.32 -8.37
N GLY A 26 11.10 18.26 -9.35
CA GLY A 26 10.80 18.53 -10.75
C GLY A 26 9.77 17.56 -11.31
N GLN A 27 9.91 16.25 -11.04
CA GLN A 27 8.91 15.25 -11.42
C GLN A 27 7.53 15.57 -10.82
N LEU A 28 7.48 15.99 -9.55
CA LEU A 28 6.24 16.38 -8.88
C LEU A 28 5.63 17.64 -9.50
N HIS A 29 6.47 18.63 -9.81
CA HIS A 29 6.04 19.89 -10.43
C HIS A 29 5.46 19.66 -11.84
N THR A 30 6.07 18.78 -12.64
CA THR A 30 5.54 18.36 -13.94
C THR A 30 4.16 17.72 -13.76
N ILE A 31 4.02 16.76 -12.85
CA ILE A 31 2.74 16.10 -12.55
C ILE A 31 1.66 17.11 -12.14
N GLU A 32 2.00 18.06 -11.26
CA GLU A 32 1.07 19.09 -10.80
C GLU A 32 0.63 20.02 -11.95
N THR A 33 1.56 20.36 -12.85
CA THR A 33 1.30 21.22 -14.02
C THR A 33 0.42 20.49 -15.04
N ASP A 34 0.78 19.26 -15.41
CA ASP A 34 0.02 18.42 -16.33
C ASP A 34 -1.40 18.19 -15.82
N ARG A 35 -1.55 17.94 -14.51
CA ARG A 35 -2.86 17.75 -13.90
C ARG A 35 -3.70 19.03 -13.95
N LYS A 36 -3.14 20.20 -13.65
CA LYS A 36 -3.87 21.47 -13.77
C LYS A 36 -4.38 21.68 -15.20
N GLN A 37 -3.60 21.32 -16.22
CA GLN A 37 -4.03 21.38 -17.61
C GLN A 37 -5.14 20.36 -17.93
N ILE A 38 -5.04 19.12 -17.44
CA ILE A 38 -6.07 18.09 -17.67
C ILE A 38 -7.38 18.42 -16.95
N THR A 39 -7.31 18.94 -15.72
CA THR A 39 -8.52 19.28 -14.93
C THR A 39 -9.30 20.45 -15.56
N LEU A 40 -8.62 21.33 -16.31
CA LEU A 40 -9.25 22.39 -17.10
C LEU A 40 -9.96 21.85 -18.36
N ILE A 41 -9.64 20.64 -18.81
CA ILE A 41 -10.13 20.05 -20.05
C ILE A 41 -11.19 18.95 -19.79
N ASN A 42 -11.11 18.24 -18.66
CA ASN A 42 -11.97 17.12 -18.33
C ASN A 42 -12.52 17.19 -16.88
N ASP A 43 -13.80 17.53 -16.75
CA ASP A 43 -14.60 17.35 -15.52
C ASP A 43 -15.06 15.88 -15.34
N ASP A 44 -14.56 15.00 -16.21
CA ASP A 44 -15.16 13.70 -16.56
C ASP A 44 -14.42 12.49 -15.97
N ASN A 45 -13.41 12.72 -15.13
CA ASN A 45 -12.64 11.68 -14.45
C ASN A 45 -13.60 10.75 -13.68
N LEU A 46 -13.42 9.44 -13.81
CA LEU A 46 -14.12 8.49 -12.94
C LEU A 46 -13.82 8.82 -11.48
N SER A 47 -14.86 9.24 -10.76
CA SER A 47 -14.80 9.55 -9.33
C SER A 47 -14.42 8.34 -8.45
N ASN A 48 -14.49 7.12 -9.00
CA ASN A 48 -14.40 5.87 -8.24
C ASN A 48 -13.27 4.94 -8.70
N LEU A 49 -12.04 5.44 -8.82
CA LEU A 49 -10.85 4.59 -9.00
C LEU A 49 -10.34 4.08 -7.64
N TYR A 50 -10.39 2.78 -7.43
CA TYR A 50 -9.85 2.09 -6.26
C TYR A 50 -8.34 1.84 -6.40
N ARG A 51 -7.59 2.16 -5.35
CA ARG A 51 -6.13 1.99 -5.30
C ARG A 51 -5.79 0.61 -4.80
N SER A 52 -5.30 -0.24 -5.70
CA SER A 52 -4.92 -1.62 -5.42
C SER A 52 -3.42 -1.76 -5.16
N GLY A 53 -3.04 -2.83 -4.46
CA GLY A 53 -1.65 -3.26 -4.33
C GLY A 53 -0.82 -2.53 -3.27
N ALA A 54 -1.47 -1.84 -2.32
CA ALA A 54 -0.85 -1.40 -1.08
C ALA A 54 -0.51 -2.62 -0.20
N SER A 55 0.71 -3.14 -0.37
CA SER A 55 1.16 -4.36 0.32
C SER A 55 1.78 -4.11 1.69
N SER A 56 2.16 -2.86 2.01
CA SER A 56 2.72 -2.51 3.33
C SER A 56 1.72 -1.72 4.17
N LYS A 57 1.88 -1.78 5.51
CA LYS A 57 1.09 -0.97 6.45
C LYS A 57 1.25 0.53 6.16
N SER A 58 2.45 0.98 5.82
CA SER A 58 2.71 2.39 5.48
C SER A 58 1.98 2.83 4.22
N ASP A 59 1.93 1.99 3.19
CA ASP A 59 1.16 2.31 1.97
C ASP A 59 -0.33 2.42 2.29
N LEU A 60 -0.89 1.48 3.06
CA LEU A 60 -2.30 1.51 3.46
C LEU A 60 -2.64 2.78 4.25
N ILE A 61 -1.83 3.13 5.26
CA ILE A 61 -2.05 4.35 6.04
C ILE A 61 -1.93 5.60 5.15
N GLY A 62 -0.97 5.61 4.22
CA GLY A 62 -0.83 6.72 3.27
C GLY A 62 -2.08 6.93 2.40
N LEU A 63 -2.69 5.83 1.92
CA LEU A 63 -3.95 5.89 1.16
C LEU A 63 -5.13 6.35 2.03
N ILE A 64 -5.22 5.87 3.27
CA ILE A 64 -6.24 6.29 4.24
C ILE A 64 -6.13 7.80 4.51
N ASN A 65 -4.91 8.30 4.74
CA ASN A 65 -4.64 9.73 4.97
C ASN A 65 -4.94 10.60 3.74
N ALA A 66 -4.84 10.04 2.54
CA ALA A 66 -5.24 10.70 1.31
C ALA A 66 -6.75 10.69 1.07
N HIS A 67 -7.50 9.90 1.86
CA HIS A 67 -8.94 9.70 1.73
C HIS A 67 -9.37 9.27 0.32
N VAL A 68 -8.56 8.42 -0.32
CA VAL A 68 -8.85 7.88 -1.67
C VAL A 68 -9.45 6.48 -1.57
N PRO A 69 -10.27 6.03 -2.54
CA PRO A 69 -10.86 4.68 -2.51
C PRO A 69 -9.78 3.59 -2.53
N ILE A 70 -9.93 2.54 -1.71
CA ILE A 70 -8.89 1.53 -1.48
C ILE A 70 -9.38 0.13 -1.87
N CYS A 71 -8.56 -0.61 -2.61
CA CYS A 71 -8.76 -2.04 -2.86
C CYS A 71 -7.71 -2.87 -2.13
N VAL A 72 -8.15 -3.84 -1.33
CA VAL A 72 -7.27 -4.74 -0.59
C VAL A 72 -7.62 -6.20 -0.85
N ASN A 73 -6.61 -7.07 -0.80
CA ASN A 73 -6.80 -8.52 -0.81
C ASN A 73 -7.01 -9.02 0.62
N MET A 74 -8.13 -9.71 0.87
CA MET A 74 -8.50 -10.13 2.22
C MET A 74 -7.61 -11.20 2.84
N LEU A 75 -6.92 -12.00 2.02
CA LEU A 75 -6.01 -13.03 2.51
C LEU A 75 -4.65 -12.47 2.92
N ASP A 76 -4.23 -11.35 2.33
CA ASP A 76 -2.96 -10.67 2.64
C ASP A 76 -3.09 -9.60 3.72
N THR A 77 -4.30 -9.07 3.94
CA THR A 77 -4.53 -7.98 4.88
C THR A 77 -4.40 -8.48 6.32
N SER A 78 -3.46 -7.91 7.08
CA SER A 78 -3.23 -8.25 8.49
C SER A 78 -4.40 -7.82 9.41
N ALA A 79 -4.44 -8.31 10.65
CA ALA A 79 -5.48 -7.91 11.62
C ALA A 79 -5.52 -6.40 11.86
N LEU A 80 -4.36 -5.81 12.14
CA LEU A 80 -4.24 -4.36 12.29
C LEU A 80 -4.62 -3.61 11.00
N GLY A 81 -4.34 -4.19 9.82
CA GLY A 81 -4.79 -3.62 8.55
C GLY A 81 -6.31 -3.58 8.46
N ARG A 82 -7.00 -4.63 8.89
CA ARG A 82 -8.47 -4.69 8.88
C ARG A 82 -9.11 -3.73 9.89
N GLU A 83 -8.50 -3.54 11.06
CA GLU A 83 -8.93 -2.50 12.01
C GLU A 83 -8.84 -1.09 11.41
N LEU A 84 -7.75 -0.79 10.70
CA LEU A 84 -7.60 0.50 10.00
C LEU A 84 -8.65 0.67 8.88
N LEU A 85 -9.00 -0.40 8.18
CA LEU A 85 -10.03 -0.38 7.14
C LEU A 85 -11.43 -0.14 7.72
N ILE A 86 -11.74 -0.73 8.88
CA ILE A 86 -13.01 -0.50 9.60
C ILE A 86 -13.14 0.99 9.96
N ASP A 87 -12.11 1.56 10.58
CA ASP A 87 -12.09 2.98 10.95
C ASP A 87 -12.18 3.89 9.71
N TYR A 88 -11.49 3.55 8.63
CA TYR A 88 -11.57 4.26 7.36
C TYR A 88 -12.99 4.22 6.76
N ALA A 89 -13.63 3.04 6.71
CA ALA A 89 -15.00 2.90 6.22
C ALA A 89 -16.01 3.66 7.09
N ASN A 90 -15.87 3.63 8.41
CA ASN A 90 -16.69 4.40 9.35
C ASN A 90 -16.57 5.92 9.15
N ARG A 91 -15.43 6.39 8.63
CA ARG A 91 -15.21 7.77 8.18
C ARG A 91 -15.64 8.01 6.73
N LYS A 92 -16.54 7.18 6.19
CA LYS A 92 -17.07 7.21 4.81
C LYS A 92 -16.04 6.91 3.72
N GLY A 93 -14.91 6.29 4.08
CA GLY A 93 -13.96 5.78 3.13
C GLY A 93 -14.54 4.67 2.25
N GLN A 94 -14.16 4.65 0.97
CA GLN A 94 -14.63 3.66 0.00
C GLN A 94 -13.70 2.45 -0.05
N LEU A 95 -14.24 1.24 0.12
CA LEU A 95 -13.49 0.00 0.18
C LEU A 95 -13.94 -1.01 -0.88
N LEU A 96 -12.97 -1.62 -1.55
CA LEU A 96 -13.14 -2.82 -2.34
C LEU A 96 -12.33 -3.96 -1.68
N LEU A 97 -13.03 -5.03 -1.30
CA LEU A 97 -12.45 -6.19 -0.63
C LEU A 97 -12.34 -7.33 -1.64
N ASP A 98 -11.15 -7.51 -2.21
CA ASP A 98 -10.82 -8.58 -3.15
C ASP A 98 -10.64 -9.92 -2.42
N SER A 99 -11.20 -10.99 -2.99
CA SER A 99 -11.08 -12.36 -2.50
C SER A 99 -9.67 -12.90 -2.70
N GLY A 100 -8.96 -12.40 -3.71
CA GLY A 100 -7.64 -12.89 -4.12
C GLY A 100 -7.66 -14.04 -5.12
N ALA A 101 -8.82 -14.40 -5.68
CA ALA A 101 -8.96 -15.48 -6.65
C ALA A 101 -7.97 -15.35 -7.84
N PHE A 102 -7.77 -14.12 -8.34
CA PHE A 102 -6.83 -13.87 -9.44
C PHE A 102 -5.37 -14.17 -9.10
N ARG A 103 -4.94 -13.95 -7.84
CA ARG A 103 -3.57 -14.29 -7.40
C ARG A 103 -3.38 -15.80 -7.35
N VAL A 104 -4.37 -16.54 -6.86
CA VAL A 104 -4.36 -18.02 -6.85
C VAL A 104 -4.30 -18.55 -8.28
N PHE A 105 -5.11 -18.01 -9.19
CA PHE A 105 -5.06 -18.35 -10.61
C PHE A 105 -3.67 -18.15 -11.22
N LYS A 106 -3.06 -16.96 -11.03
CA LYS A 106 -1.69 -16.69 -11.51
C LYS A 106 -0.65 -17.63 -10.92
N HIS A 107 -0.77 -17.97 -9.64
CA HIS A 107 0.12 -18.91 -8.99
C HIS A 107 -0.04 -20.33 -9.58
N ASN A 108 -1.27 -20.76 -9.82
CA ASN A 108 -1.57 -22.07 -10.41
C ASN A 108 -1.02 -22.19 -11.83
N LEU A 109 -1.17 -21.15 -12.67
CA LEU A 109 -0.56 -21.10 -14.00
C LEU A 109 0.97 -21.23 -13.95
N LYS A 110 1.62 -20.60 -12.96
CA LYS A 110 3.08 -20.60 -12.85
C LYS A 110 3.66 -21.91 -12.30
N HIS A 111 2.90 -22.62 -11.46
CA HIS A 111 3.42 -23.75 -10.70
C HIS A 111 2.74 -25.09 -11.01
N GLU A 112 1.84 -25.14 -12.01
CA GLU A 112 1.06 -26.33 -12.37
C GLU A 112 0.35 -26.97 -11.15
N ARG A 113 -0.06 -26.13 -10.19
CA ARG A 113 -0.76 -26.56 -8.96
C ARG A 113 -2.24 -26.27 -9.08
N SER A 114 -3.04 -27.08 -8.39
CA SER A 114 -4.47 -26.82 -8.16
C SER A 114 -4.68 -26.31 -6.74
N ASN A 115 -4.14 -25.13 -6.43
CA ASN A 115 -4.51 -24.47 -5.17
C ASN A 115 -5.92 -23.91 -5.33
N THR A 116 -6.78 -24.17 -4.36
CA THR A 116 -8.13 -23.58 -4.28
C THR A 116 -8.16 -22.51 -3.19
N LEU A 117 -8.99 -21.50 -3.38
CA LEU A 117 -9.20 -20.45 -2.39
C LEU A 117 -10.09 -20.98 -1.27
N ASP A 118 -9.71 -20.75 -0.02
CA ASP A 118 -10.59 -20.99 1.13
C ASP A 118 -11.58 -19.83 1.28
N PHE A 119 -12.72 -19.96 0.59
CA PHE A 119 -13.78 -18.96 0.65
C PHE A 119 -14.41 -18.81 2.03
N GLN A 120 -14.39 -19.86 2.87
CA GLN A 120 -14.90 -19.75 4.24
C GLN A 120 -14.08 -18.72 5.02
N ARG A 121 -12.75 -18.86 4.95
CA ARG A 121 -11.83 -17.89 5.54
C ARG A 121 -11.98 -16.49 4.93
N VAL A 122 -12.25 -16.36 3.63
CA VAL A 122 -12.50 -15.05 3.00
C VAL A 122 -13.77 -14.41 3.56
N PHE A 123 -14.87 -15.15 3.68
CA PHE A 123 -16.12 -14.64 4.24
C PHE A 123 -15.99 -14.23 5.71
N GLU A 124 -15.21 -14.97 6.52
CA GLU A 124 -14.90 -14.56 7.89
C GLU A 124 -14.23 -13.19 7.93
N ARG A 125 -13.30 -12.92 7.00
CA ARG A 125 -12.60 -11.64 6.90
C ARG A 125 -13.48 -10.52 6.35
N TYR A 126 -14.36 -10.81 5.40
CA TYR A 126 -15.39 -9.85 4.95
C TYR A 126 -16.30 -9.48 6.11
N ALA A 127 -16.80 -10.47 6.85
CA ALA A 127 -17.68 -10.27 7.99
C ALA A 127 -17.00 -9.47 9.11
N GLU A 128 -15.70 -9.71 9.38
CA GLU A 128 -14.91 -8.95 10.34
C GLU A 128 -14.95 -7.44 10.04
N ILE A 129 -14.69 -7.05 8.79
CA ILE A 129 -14.74 -5.63 8.39
C ILE A 129 -16.19 -5.11 8.39
N ILE A 130 -17.09 -5.79 7.70
CA ILE A 130 -18.46 -5.31 7.46
C ILE A 130 -19.26 -5.19 8.77
N ASN A 131 -19.06 -6.10 9.72
CA ASN A 131 -19.71 -6.02 11.04
C ASN A 131 -19.05 -4.98 11.97
N GLY A 132 -17.78 -4.62 11.73
CA GLY A 132 -17.12 -3.52 12.43
C GLY A 132 -17.60 -2.13 11.97
N CYS A 133 -18.24 -2.04 10.81
CA CYS A 133 -18.79 -0.79 10.29
C CYS A 133 -20.13 -0.43 10.93
N PHE A 134 -20.36 0.85 11.24
CA PHE A 134 -21.69 1.36 11.63
C PHE A 134 -22.70 1.24 10.50
N TYR A 135 -22.26 1.51 9.26
CA TYR A 135 -23.00 1.32 8.03
C TYR A 135 -22.03 0.96 6.90
N ALA A 136 -22.22 -0.18 6.24
CA ALA A 136 -21.27 -0.71 5.27
C ALA A 136 -21.52 -0.24 3.82
N GLY A 137 -22.28 0.83 3.61
CA GLY A 137 -22.67 1.32 2.28
C GLY A 137 -21.53 1.71 1.34
N THR A 138 -20.33 1.95 1.88
CA THR A 138 -19.12 2.27 1.11
C THR A 138 -18.23 1.06 0.86
N VAL A 139 -18.64 -0.13 1.30
CA VAL A 139 -17.88 -1.38 1.18
C VAL A 139 -18.46 -2.23 0.06
N ILE A 140 -17.60 -2.58 -0.89
CA ILE A 140 -17.85 -3.57 -1.93
C ILE A 140 -16.98 -4.78 -1.63
N PHE A 141 -17.53 -5.98 -1.63
CA PHE A 141 -16.76 -7.23 -1.53
C PHE A 141 -16.94 -8.08 -2.78
N VAL A 142 -15.88 -8.78 -3.17
CA VAL A 142 -15.90 -9.61 -4.38
C VAL A 142 -16.50 -10.97 -4.07
N ALA A 143 -17.50 -11.35 -4.86
CA ALA A 143 -18.14 -12.65 -4.73
C ALA A 143 -17.19 -13.80 -5.09
N PRO A 144 -17.46 -15.02 -4.62
CA PRO A 144 -16.67 -16.18 -4.97
C PRO A 144 -16.64 -16.47 -6.47
N ASP A 145 -15.44 -16.67 -7.00
CA ASP A 145 -15.23 -16.99 -8.41
C ASP A 145 -14.01 -17.89 -8.62
N VAL A 146 -14.00 -18.57 -9.78
CA VAL A 146 -12.82 -19.27 -10.30
C VAL A 146 -12.54 -18.74 -11.69
N VAL A 147 -11.41 -18.06 -11.82
CA VAL A 147 -11.02 -17.33 -13.03
C VAL A 147 -10.91 -18.30 -14.22
N GLY A 148 -11.70 -18.04 -15.25
CA GLY A 148 -11.75 -18.84 -16.47
C GLY A 148 -12.81 -19.95 -16.44
N GLU A 149 -13.50 -20.16 -15.33
CA GLU A 149 -14.50 -21.21 -15.15
C GLU A 149 -15.88 -20.64 -14.79
N GLN A 150 -16.61 -20.16 -15.81
CA GLN A 150 -17.92 -19.51 -15.63
C GLN A 150 -18.93 -20.38 -14.87
N ALA A 151 -19.09 -21.66 -15.26
CA ALA A 151 -20.06 -22.56 -14.62
C ALA A 151 -19.73 -22.84 -13.15
N HIS A 152 -18.44 -22.97 -12.82
CA HIS A 152 -17.99 -23.20 -11.46
C HIS A 152 -18.16 -21.93 -10.60
N SER A 153 -17.87 -20.76 -11.15
CA SER A 153 -18.11 -19.46 -10.49
C SER A 153 -19.60 -19.25 -10.15
N LEU A 154 -20.51 -19.56 -11.07
CA LEU A 154 -21.95 -19.49 -10.81
C LEU A 154 -22.40 -20.51 -9.74
N SER A 155 -21.81 -21.70 -9.73
CA SER A 155 -22.09 -22.73 -8.72
C SER A 155 -21.60 -22.31 -7.33
N LEU A 156 -20.44 -21.66 -7.24
CA LEU A 156 -19.93 -21.09 -5.98
C LEU A 156 -20.81 -19.95 -5.49
N LEU A 157 -21.29 -19.09 -6.39
CA LEU A 157 -22.20 -18.01 -6.03
C LEU A 157 -23.49 -18.54 -5.39
N LEU A 158 -24.10 -19.58 -5.99
CA LEU A 158 -25.25 -20.26 -5.39
C LEU A 158 -24.92 -20.89 -4.04
N LYS A 159 -23.77 -21.57 -3.93
CA LYS A 159 -23.32 -22.21 -2.69
C LYS A 159 -23.20 -21.23 -1.54
N TYR A 160 -22.71 -20.02 -1.81
CA TYR A 160 -22.41 -19.02 -0.79
C TYR A 160 -23.45 -17.91 -0.63
N ILE A 161 -24.61 -18.02 -1.28
CA ILE A 161 -25.61 -16.94 -1.29
C ILE A 161 -26.14 -16.61 0.11
N GLU A 162 -26.28 -17.62 0.98
CA GLU A 162 -26.73 -17.43 2.36
C GLU A 162 -25.68 -16.73 3.24
N GLN A 163 -24.39 -16.79 2.88
CA GLN A 163 -23.32 -16.03 3.54
C GLN A 163 -23.23 -14.60 2.99
N ILE A 164 -23.62 -14.37 1.74
CA ILE A 164 -23.63 -13.05 1.10
C ILE A 164 -24.77 -12.18 1.64
N LYS A 165 -25.98 -12.74 1.81
CA LYS A 165 -27.19 -11.99 2.23
C LYS A 165 -27.03 -11.20 3.55
N PRO A 166 -26.43 -11.73 4.63
CA PRO A 166 -26.19 -10.97 5.85
C PRO A 166 -25.30 -9.74 5.62
N LEU A 167 -24.28 -9.86 4.77
CA LEU A 167 -23.37 -8.74 4.44
C LEU A 167 -24.10 -7.64 3.67
N LEU A 168 -24.95 -8.02 2.71
CA LEU A 168 -25.83 -7.10 1.97
C LEU A 168 -26.84 -6.39 2.90
N THR A 169 -27.34 -7.11 3.91
CA THR A 169 -28.26 -6.55 4.92
C THR A 169 -27.59 -5.48 5.79
N LYS A 170 -26.27 -5.55 5.98
CA LYS A 170 -25.46 -4.48 6.62
C LYS A 170 -25.22 -3.27 5.72
N GLY A 171 -25.70 -3.31 4.48
CA GLY A 171 -25.57 -2.23 3.50
C GLY A 171 -24.38 -2.39 2.55
N ALA A 172 -23.56 -3.44 2.70
CA ALA A 172 -22.45 -3.69 1.78
C ALA A 172 -22.96 -4.03 0.38
N SER A 173 -22.09 -3.87 -0.62
CA SER A 173 -22.35 -4.27 -2.00
C SER A 173 -21.55 -5.51 -2.36
N VAL A 174 -22.11 -6.36 -3.22
CA VAL A 174 -21.40 -7.53 -3.75
C VAL A 174 -21.03 -7.28 -5.19
N MET A 175 -19.76 -7.47 -5.52
CA MET A 175 -19.29 -7.44 -6.90
C MET A 175 -19.24 -8.85 -7.46
N ILE A 176 -19.90 -9.06 -8.61
CA ILE A 176 -20.01 -10.34 -9.29
C ILE A 176 -19.17 -10.28 -10.57
N PRO A 177 -18.00 -10.95 -10.62
CA PRO A 177 -17.19 -11.01 -11.83
C PRO A 177 -17.92 -11.79 -12.93
N LEU A 178 -18.19 -11.15 -14.06
CA LEU A 178 -18.65 -11.85 -15.26
C LEU A 178 -17.46 -12.36 -16.04
N GLN A 179 -17.54 -13.63 -16.44
CA GLN A 179 -16.49 -14.33 -17.16
C GLN A 179 -17.04 -14.91 -18.46
N LYS A 180 -16.16 -15.09 -19.44
CA LYS A 180 -16.47 -15.80 -20.68
C LYS A 180 -16.77 -17.27 -20.38
N GLY A 181 -17.75 -17.86 -21.07
CA GLY A 181 -18.12 -19.26 -20.89
C GLY A 181 -19.27 -19.67 -21.80
N ALA A 182 -19.99 -20.74 -21.42
CA ALA A 182 -21.08 -21.31 -22.20
C ALA A 182 -22.31 -20.38 -22.29
N LYS A 183 -22.57 -19.58 -21.25
CA LYS A 183 -23.63 -18.58 -21.23
C LYS A 183 -23.11 -17.23 -21.72
N THR A 184 -23.97 -16.46 -22.39
CA THR A 184 -23.65 -15.07 -22.73
C THR A 184 -23.57 -14.21 -21.47
N MET A 185 -22.93 -13.04 -21.55
CA MET A 185 -22.86 -12.11 -20.41
C MET A 185 -24.24 -11.64 -19.96
N ILE A 186 -25.17 -11.44 -20.90
CA ILE A 186 -26.55 -11.04 -20.62
C ILE A 186 -27.27 -12.17 -19.86
N ASP A 187 -27.13 -13.41 -20.31
CA ASP A 187 -27.73 -14.56 -19.61
C ASP A 187 -27.15 -14.73 -18.22
N CYS A 188 -25.83 -14.54 -18.06
CA CYS A 188 -25.19 -14.59 -16.75
C CYS A 188 -25.70 -13.47 -15.84
N TYR A 189 -25.84 -12.25 -16.36
CA TYR A 189 -26.37 -11.12 -15.60
C TYR A 189 -27.81 -11.38 -15.12
N HIS A 190 -28.71 -11.82 -16.00
CA HIS A 190 -30.07 -12.15 -15.61
C HIS A 190 -30.16 -13.32 -14.64
N TYR A 191 -29.29 -14.32 -14.81
CA TYR A 191 -29.17 -15.42 -13.85
C TYR A 191 -28.71 -14.94 -12.47
N VAL A 192 -27.72 -14.04 -12.41
CA VAL A 192 -27.28 -13.43 -11.14
C VAL A 192 -28.43 -12.65 -10.50
N LEU A 193 -29.19 -11.86 -11.27
CA LEU A 193 -30.34 -11.15 -10.72
C LEU A 193 -31.46 -12.08 -10.24
N SER A 194 -31.64 -13.25 -10.87
CA SER A 194 -32.72 -14.18 -10.49
C SER A 194 -32.45 -14.93 -9.18
N ILE A 195 -31.18 -15.10 -8.81
CA ILE A 195 -30.81 -15.77 -7.55
C ILE A 195 -30.86 -14.80 -6.35
N PHE A 196 -30.66 -13.50 -6.57
CA PHE A 196 -30.72 -12.49 -5.51
C PHE A 196 -32.14 -11.92 -5.36
N PRO A 197 -32.65 -11.79 -4.11
CA PRO A 197 -33.88 -11.05 -3.86
C PRO A 197 -33.84 -9.62 -4.44
N PHE A 198 -34.96 -9.16 -5.00
CA PHE A 198 -35.07 -7.87 -5.70
C PHE A 198 -34.54 -6.68 -4.88
N GLN A 199 -34.75 -6.69 -3.56
CA GLN A 199 -34.30 -5.63 -2.66
C GLN A 199 -32.77 -5.42 -2.67
N TYR A 200 -31.99 -6.43 -3.07
CA TYR A 200 -30.53 -6.35 -3.14
C TYR A 200 -30.00 -5.98 -4.52
N HIS A 201 -30.84 -5.86 -5.55
CA HIS A 201 -30.36 -5.65 -6.94
C HIS A 201 -29.52 -4.37 -7.10
N ARG A 202 -29.80 -3.32 -6.32
CA ARG A 202 -28.99 -2.08 -6.33
C ARG A 202 -27.62 -2.21 -5.66
N GLN A 203 -27.42 -3.25 -4.86
CA GLN A 203 -26.16 -3.56 -4.18
C GLN A 203 -25.28 -4.52 -5.01
N ILE A 204 -25.76 -4.98 -6.17
CA ILE A 204 -25.00 -5.81 -7.09
C ILE A 204 -24.16 -4.91 -7.99
N VAL A 205 -22.86 -5.17 -8.02
CA VAL A 205 -21.91 -4.51 -8.91
C VAL A 205 -21.41 -5.54 -9.91
N ILE A 206 -21.46 -5.23 -11.20
CA ILE A 206 -20.99 -6.14 -12.23
C ILE A 206 -19.50 -5.92 -12.47
N GLY A 207 -18.69 -6.93 -12.13
CA GLY A 207 -17.24 -6.92 -12.36
C GLY A 207 -16.94 -7.35 -13.79
N LEU A 208 -16.30 -6.47 -14.57
CA LEU A 208 -15.89 -6.74 -15.95
C LEU A 208 -14.36 -6.71 -16.04
N PRO A 209 -13.70 -7.76 -16.56
CA PRO A 209 -12.27 -7.74 -16.78
C PRO A 209 -11.92 -6.71 -17.85
N SER A 210 -10.84 -5.94 -17.63
CA SER A 210 -10.38 -4.97 -18.63
C SER A 210 -9.43 -5.52 -19.67
N ASN A 211 -8.95 -6.76 -19.50
CA ASN A 211 -8.03 -7.39 -20.45
C ASN A 211 -8.81 -8.03 -21.60
N ALA A 212 -8.48 -7.63 -22.83
CA ALA A 212 -9.15 -8.10 -24.05
C ALA A 212 -9.06 -9.62 -24.28
N GLU A 213 -8.02 -10.27 -23.75
CA GLU A 213 -7.87 -11.73 -23.79
C GLU A 213 -8.93 -12.45 -22.94
N SER A 214 -9.45 -11.79 -21.91
CA SER A 214 -10.48 -12.35 -21.03
C SER A 214 -11.89 -12.10 -21.58
N LEU A 215 -12.18 -10.87 -22.01
CA LEU A 215 -13.43 -10.49 -22.69
C LEU A 215 -13.16 -9.43 -23.77
N PRO A 216 -13.56 -9.66 -25.04
CA PRO A 216 -13.44 -8.67 -26.09
C PRO A 216 -14.20 -7.38 -25.76
N ALA A 217 -13.62 -6.22 -26.08
CA ALA A 217 -14.23 -4.91 -25.84
C ALA A 217 -15.63 -4.77 -26.47
N ASN A 218 -15.83 -5.28 -27.68
CA ASN A 218 -17.13 -5.22 -28.36
C ASN A 218 -18.22 -6.00 -27.63
N ASP A 219 -17.87 -7.14 -27.01
CA ASP A 219 -18.83 -7.94 -26.25
C ASP A 219 -19.24 -7.16 -24.99
N VAL A 220 -18.27 -6.53 -24.30
CA VAL A 220 -18.52 -5.69 -23.13
C VAL A 220 -19.46 -4.53 -23.48
N ILE A 221 -19.17 -3.80 -24.56
CA ILE A 221 -20.00 -2.68 -24.99
C ILE A 221 -21.41 -3.13 -25.40
N THR A 222 -21.51 -4.28 -26.09
CA THR A 222 -22.81 -4.86 -26.47
C THR A 222 -23.62 -5.24 -25.23
N PHE A 223 -22.99 -5.88 -24.24
CA PHE A 223 -23.61 -6.19 -22.96
C PHE A 223 -24.11 -4.92 -22.25
N LEU A 224 -23.27 -3.88 -22.14
CA LEU A 224 -23.65 -2.65 -21.46
C LEU A 224 -24.84 -1.95 -22.13
N LYS A 225 -24.86 -1.91 -23.48
CA LYS A 225 -25.98 -1.36 -24.25
C LYS A 225 -27.29 -2.09 -23.97
N LEU A 226 -27.25 -3.42 -23.89
CA LEU A 226 -28.45 -4.26 -23.77
C LEU A 226 -28.93 -4.44 -22.33
N ALA A 227 -28.01 -4.66 -21.38
CA ALA A 227 -28.34 -4.98 -20.00
C ALA A 227 -28.48 -3.75 -19.08
N GLN A 228 -27.81 -2.64 -19.41
CA GLN A 228 -27.82 -1.37 -18.65
C GLN A 228 -27.73 -1.58 -17.12
N PRO A 229 -26.70 -2.30 -16.62
CA PRO A 229 -26.59 -2.58 -15.18
C PRO A 229 -26.46 -1.29 -14.36
N ALA A 230 -27.02 -1.27 -13.14
CA ALA A 230 -26.96 -0.07 -12.31
C ALA A 230 -25.53 0.33 -11.94
N ARG A 231 -24.64 -0.65 -11.72
CA ARG A 231 -23.27 -0.43 -11.26
C ARG A 231 -22.31 -1.41 -11.94
N VAL A 232 -21.18 -0.90 -12.41
CA VAL A 232 -20.15 -1.65 -13.12
C VAL A 232 -18.78 -1.31 -12.54
N HIS A 233 -17.95 -2.34 -12.38
CA HIS A 233 -16.57 -2.20 -11.94
C HIS A 233 -15.63 -2.85 -12.95
N PHE A 234 -14.65 -2.10 -13.45
CA PHE A 234 -13.62 -2.61 -14.37
C PHE A 234 -12.42 -3.11 -13.59
N LEU A 235 -12.19 -4.43 -13.66
CA LEU A 235 -11.17 -5.14 -12.89
C LEU A 235 -9.79 -4.96 -13.49
N GLY A 236 -8.84 -4.51 -12.67
CA GLY A 236 -7.43 -4.40 -13.01
C GLY A 236 -7.10 -3.29 -14.01
N SER A 237 -7.97 -2.30 -14.16
CA SER A 237 -7.82 -1.17 -15.08
C SER A 237 -7.78 0.17 -14.37
N SER A 238 -7.03 1.10 -14.94
CA SER A 238 -7.34 2.51 -14.75
C SER A 238 -8.37 2.97 -15.78
N GLU A 239 -8.69 4.26 -15.77
CA GLU A 239 -9.36 4.90 -16.90
C GLU A 239 -8.66 4.54 -18.23
N SER A 240 -9.47 4.03 -19.17
CA SER A 240 -9.03 3.49 -20.45
C SER A 240 -10.09 3.75 -21.51
N GLN A 241 -9.73 3.56 -22.79
CA GLN A 241 -10.68 3.75 -23.90
C GLN A 241 -11.95 2.91 -23.74
N LEU A 242 -11.84 1.69 -23.22
CA LEU A 242 -12.99 0.82 -22.94
C LEU A 242 -13.92 1.45 -21.89
N VAL A 243 -13.36 2.02 -20.82
CA VAL A 243 -14.14 2.66 -19.75
C VAL A 243 -14.85 3.92 -20.28
N HIS A 244 -14.19 4.72 -21.12
CA HIS A 244 -14.84 5.85 -21.78
C HIS A 244 -15.98 5.39 -22.70
N GLN A 245 -15.77 4.38 -23.54
CA GLN A 245 -16.82 3.81 -24.38
C GLN A 245 -17.99 3.25 -23.56
N ALA A 246 -17.70 2.64 -22.41
CA ALA A 246 -18.71 2.12 -21.49
C ALA A 246 -19.63 3.22 -20.95
N LYS A 247 -19.08 4.41 -20.62
CA LYS A 247 -19.87 5.56 -20.17
C LYS A 247 -20.91 6.00 -21.21
N TYR A 248 -20.55 5.97 -22.49
CA TYR A 248 -21.51 6.25 -23.57
C TYR A 248 -22.47 5.09 -23.84
N ALA A 249 -22.02 3.84 -23.66
CA ALA A 249 -22.83 2.65 -23.89
C ALA A 249 -23.92 2.45 -22.81
N SER A 250 -23.66 2.88 -21.58
CA SER A 250 -24.60 2.80 -20.46
C SER A 250 -24.48 4.04 -19.56
N PRO A 251 -25.09 5.18 -19.97
CA PRO A 251 -24.92 6.46 -19.27
C PRO A 251 -25.58 6.48 -17.87
N GLY A 252 -26.49 5.55 -17.59
CA GLY A 252 -27.11 5.40 -16.27
C GLY A 252 -26.30 4.53 -15.29
N SER A 253 -25.26 3.84 -15.73
CA SER A 253 -24.43 3.00 -14.86
C SER A 253 -23.46 3.84 -14.02
N GLU A 254 -23.38 3.55 -12.73
CA GLU A 254 -22.24 3.98 -11.92
C GLU A 254 -21.01 3.15 -12.31
N LEU A 255 -19.97 3.80 -12.83
CA LEU A 255 -18.74 3.15 -13.24
C LEU A 255 -17.65 3.33 -12.18
N SER A 256 -16.87 2.27 -11.96
CA SER A 256 -15.69 2.28 -11.10
C SER A 256 -14.60 1.37 -11.69
N CYS A 257 -13.38 1.48 -11.19
CA CYS A 257 -12.26 0.65 -11.64
C CYS A 257 -11.24 0.46 -10.52
N ASP A 258 -10.36 -0.52 -10.63
CA ASP A 258 -9.26 -0.71 -9.68
C ASP A 258 -7.91 -0.90 -10.40
N ALA A 259 -6.86 -0.27 -9.88
CA ALA A 259 -5.55 -0.34 -10.51
C ALA A 259 -4.41 -0.41 -9.48
N THR A 260 -3.41 -1.25 -9.78
CA THR A 260 -2.17 -1.32 -9.02
C THR A 260 -1.18 -0.25 -9.49
N ARG A 261 -1.45 1.02 -9.20
CA ARG A 261 -0.62 2.15 -9.61
C ARG A 261 0.67 2.28 -8.81
N ILE A 262 0.62 2.02 -7.51
CA ILE A 262 1.76 2.20 -6.59
C ILE A 262 3.01 1.41 -7.03
N ARG A 263 2.83 0.19 -7.57
CA ARG A 263 3.96 -0.64 -8.03
C ARG A 263 4.70 -0.04 -9.22
N LYS A 264 4.03 0.76 -10.06
CA LYS A 264 4.67 1.45 -11.21
C LYS A 264 5.57 2.61 -10.77
N LEU A 265 5.41 3.07 -9.54
CA LEU A 265 6.16 4.18 -8.96
C LEU A 265 7.34 3.70 -8.09
N ILE A 266 7.51 2.39 -7.92
CA ILE A 266 8.60 1.80 -7.14
C ILE A 266 9.68 1.32 -8.11
N GLY A 267 10.93 1.61 -7.78
CA GLY A 267 12.11 1.21 -8.56
C GLY A 267 13.07 2.37 -8.76
N GLU A 268 14.24 2.07 -9.32
CA GLU A 268 15.25 3.08 -9.63
C GLU A 268 14.69 4.16 -10.58
N GLY A 269 14.95 5.43 -10.26
CA GLY A 269 14.46 6.60 -10.99
C GLY A 269 12.93 6.82 -10.92
N LYS A 270 12.18 6.05 -10.12
CA LYS A 270 10.73 6.22 -9.99
C LYS A 270 10.39 7.14 -8.83
N ILE A 271 9.42 8.05 -9.08
CA ILE A 271 9.08 9.16 -8.18
C ILE A 271 8.87 8.76 -6.72
N LEU A 272 8.18 7.65 -6.43
CA LEU A 272 7.92 7.26 -5.05
C LEU A 272 9.20 6.75 -4.35
N THR A 273 10.09 6.11 -5.09
CA THR A 273 11.39 5.67 -4.57
C THR A 273 12.34 6.85 -4.39
N THR A 274 12.45 7.75 -5.37
CA THR A 274 13.36 8.90 -5.31
C THR A 274 12.91 9.91 -4.25
N MET A 275 11.61 10.22 -4.19
CA MET A 275 11.03 11.07 -3.14
C MET A 275 11.22 10.47 -1.74
N HIS A 276 11.01 9.16 -1.57
CA HIS A 276 11.19 8.50 -0.26
C HIS A 276 12.65 8.56 0.19
N ARG A 277 13.62 8.27 -0.70
CA ARG A 277 15.05 8.33 -0.35
C ARG A 277 15.48 9.75 0.02
N ALA A 278 15.20 10.73 -0.84
CA ALA A 278 15.61 12.11 -0.61
C ALA A 278 15.08 12.66 0.72
N ILE A 279 13.78 12.48 0.99
CA ILE A 279 13.18 12.94 2.25
C ILE A 279 13.71 12.13 3.44
N LEU A 280 14.00 10.84 3.28
CA LEU A 280 14.60 10.03 4.34
C LEU A 280 16.01 10.49 4.70
N ASP A 281 16.84 10.81 3.71
CA ASP A 281 18.19 11.31 3.95
C ASP A 281 18.16 12.69 4.64
N GLU A 282 17.32 13.61 4.17
CA GLU A 282 17.07 14.90 4.86
C GLU A 282 16.58 14.72 6.29
N ALA A 283 15.68 13.76 6.53
CA ALA A 283 15.13 13.48 7.84
C ALA A 283 16.17 12.92 8.82
N ILE A 284 17.13 12.14 8.33
CA ILE A 284 18.22 11.60 9.15
C ILE A 284 19.20 12.70 9.53
N GLU A 285 19.58 13.56 8.58
CA GLU A 285 20.43 14.71 8.87
C GLU A 285 19.79 15.65 9.91
N ALA A 286 18.48 15.86 9.80
CA ALA A 286 17.72 16.62 10.80
C ALA A 286 17.70 15.92 12.16
N ALA A 287 17.44 14.60 12.20
CA ALA A 287 17.43 13.84 13.44
C ALA A 287 18.80 13.83 14.15
N TRP A 288 19.90 13.82 13.41
CA TRP A 288 21.24 13.91 14.01
C TRP A 288 21.55 15.25 14.65
N SER A 289 21.02 16.34 14.10
CA SER A 289 21.28 17.69 14.58
C SER A 289 20.28 18.17 15.63
N GLY A 290 19.37 17.30 16.08
CA GLY A 290 18.25 17.68 16.94
C GLY A 290 17.26 18.63 16.25
N SER A 291 17.37 18.79 14.93
CA SER A 291 16.53 19.67 14.14
C SER A 291 15.17 19.05 13.87
N LYS A 292 14.18 19.90 13.58
CA LYS A 292 12.86 19.44 13.16
C LYS A 292 12.97 18.66 11.84
N VAL A 293 12.52 17.42 11.85
CA VAL A 293 12.46 16.57 10.65
C VAL A 293 11.50 17.16 9.61
N PRO A 294 11.96 17.46 8.38
CA PRO A 294 11.10 17.95 7.32
C PRO A 294 9.95 16.99 7.01
N HIS A 295 8.81 17.52 6.58
CA HIS A 295 7.64 16.75 6.12
C HIS A 295 6.95 15.85 7.17
N LEU A 296 7.44 15.80 8.40
CA LEU A 296 6.81 15.13 9.53
C LEU A 296 6.38 16.16 10.59
N ASP A 297 5.16 16.02 11.10
CA ASP A 297 4.63 16.92 12.13
C ASP A 297 5.27 16.67 13.51
N VAL A 298 5.66 15.42 13.78
CA VAL A 298 6.29 14.98 15.02
C VAL A 298 7.49 14.12 14.68
N CYS A 299 8.67 14.50 15.18
CA CYS A 299 9.85 13.64 15.14
C CYS A 299 9.67 12.53 16.18
N THR A 300 9.66 11.28 15.74
CA THR A 300 9.56 10.11 16.63
C THR A 300 10.91 9.54 17.03
N VAL A 301 12.02 10.20 16.63
CA VAL A 301 13.37 9.83 17.06
C VAL A 301 13.57 10.40 18.46
N PRO A 302 13.88 9.57 19.47
CA PRO A 302 13.89 10.01 20.86
C PRO A 302 15.10 10.87 21.23
N HIS A 303 16.24 10.68 20.57
CA HIS A 303 17.50 11.34 20.87
C HIS A 303 18.24 11.69 19.58
N ASP A 304 18.84 12.89 19.54
CA ASP A 304 19.83 13.19 18.52
C ASP A 304 21.13 12.38 18.76
N PHE A 305 22.12 12.54 17.89
CA PHE A 305 23.33 11.73 18.00
C PHE A 305 24.21 12.13 19.19
N THR A 306 24.23 13.42 19.54
CA THR A 306 24.97 13.92 20.70
C THR A 306 24.34 13.42 22.00
N ASP A 307 23.02 13.49 22.11
CA ASP A 307 22.27 12.94 23.24
C ASP A 307 22.44 11.41 23.35
N PHE A 308 22.45 10.71 22.22
CA PHE A 308 22.64 9.26 22.18
C PHE A 308 24.00 8.83 22.72
N ILE A 309 25.09 9.48 22.28
CA ILE A 309 26.44 9.17 22.79
C ILE A 309 26.56 9.60 24.24
N GLY A 310 26.06 10.79 24.60
CA GLY A 310 26.16 11.32 25.96
C GLY A 310 25.39 10.52 27.01
N ASN A 311 24.46 9.66 26.61
CA ASN A 311 23.61 8.85 27.49
C ASN A 311 23.60 7.36 27.09
N LEU A 312 24.74 6.83 26.63
CA LEU A 312 24.80 5.47 26.10
C LEU A 312 24.41 4.40 27.13
N ASP A 313 24.78 4.59 28.40
CA ASP A 313 24.38 3.70 29.50
C ASP A 313 22.87 3.69 29.71
N ASP A 314 22.23 4.87 29.70
CA ASP A 314 20.78 4.99 29.81
C ASP A 314 20.07 4.30 28.64
N PHE A 315 20.61 4.44 27.42
CA PHE A 315 20.13 3.71 26.26
C PHE A 315 20.23 2.19 26.46
N ILE A 316 21.36 1.65 26.91
CA ILE A 316 21.52 0.20 27.13
C ILE A 316 20.55 -0.30 28.21
N ALA A 317 20.36 0.46 29.29
CA ALA A 317 19.47 0.12 30.38
C ALA A 317 17.99 0.06 29.96
N HIS A 318 17.55 0.95 29.07
CA HIS A 318 16.12 1.13 28.75
C HIS A 318 15.71 0.68 27.34
N CYS A 319 16.66 0.35 26.46
CA CYS A 319 16.31 -0.08 25.12
C CYS A 319 15.58 -1.44 25.09
N SER A 320 14.78 -1.65 24.06
CA SER A 320 14.13 -2.95 23.86
C SER A 320 15.15 -4.06 23.61
N ASN A 321 14.83 -5.30 23.98
CA ASN A 321 15.66 -6.47 23.67
C ASN A 321 16.04 -6.59 22.19
N GLY A 322 15.16 -6.14 21.29
CA GLY A 322 15.44 -6.10 19.85
C GLY A 322 16.48 -5.06 19.47
N GLN A 323 16.44 -3.87 20.07
CA GLN A 323 17.45 -2.82 19.88
C GLN A 323 18.79 -3.26 20.44
N LEU A 324 18.82 -3.80 21.66
CA LEU A 324 20.04 -4.29 22.29
C LEU A 324 20.74 -5.38 21.46
N LYS A 325 19.97 -6.31 20.88
CA LYS A 325 20.52 -7.34 19.97
C LYS A 325 21.16 -6.74 18.72
N ARG A 326 20.55 -5.71 18.13
CA ARG A 326 21.12 -5.04 16.95
C ARG A 326 22.35 -4.23 17.32
N PHE A 327 22.34 -3.57 18.47
CA PHE A 327 23.50 -2.87 19.00
C PHE A 327 24.67 -3.84 19.21
N ALA A 328 24.43 -4.96 19.91
CA ALA A 328 25.42 -6.01 20.10
C ALA A 328 25.98 -6.55 18.78
N LEU A 329 25.11 -6.75 17.78
CA LEU A 329 25.52 -7.20 16.45
C LEU A 329 26.44 -6.18 15.75
N THR A 330 26.16 -4.88 15.84
CA THR A 330 27.01 -3.82 15.27
C THR A 330 28.43 -3.86 15.83
N PHE A 331 28.57 -4.16 17.12
CA PHE A 331 29.86 -4.25 17.82
C PHE A 331 30.44 -5.68 17.84
N GLY A 332 29.80 -6.65 17.21
CA GLY A 332 30.26 -8.04 17.19
C GLY A 332 30.30 -8.72 18.57
N CYS A 333 29.45 -8.30 19.50
CA CYS A 333 29.44 -8.78 20.89
C CYS A 333 28.09 -9.38 21.30
N THR A 334 27.94 -9.74 22.58
CA THR A 334 26.70 -10.31 23.12
C THR A 334 25.93 -9.29 23.94
N THR A 335 24.60 -9.44 23.99
CA THR A 335 23.75 -8.58 24.82
C THR A 335 24.07 -8.70 26.32
N THR A 336 24.56 -9.86 26.76
CA THR A 336 24.96 -10.09 28.16
C THR A 336 26.22 -9.32 28.51
N ALA A 337 27.22 -9.32 27.62
CA ALA A 337 28.47 -8.59 27.85
C ALA A 337 28.25 -7.08 27.88
N LEU A 338 27.37 -6.55 27.02
CA LEU A 338 27.00 -5.12 27.06
C LEU A 338 26.33 -4.72 28.36
N LYS A 339 25.41 -5.54 28.88
CA LYS A 339 24.74 -5.27 30.15
C LYS A 339 25.73 -5.30 31.32
N ALA A 340 26.61 -6.29 31.35
CA ALA A 340 27.64 -6.38 32.38
C ALA A 340 28.57 -5.15 32.34
N ALA A 341 29.01 -4.73 31.15
CA ALA A 341 29.86 -3.55 31.00
C ALA A 341 29.16 -2.25 31.45
N CYS A 342 27.85 -2.14 31.20
CA CYS A 342 27.03 -1.01 31.65
C CYS A 342 26.80 -1.04 33.17
N GLU A 343 26.55 -2.21 33.77
CA GLU A 343 26.42 -2.38 35.23
C GLU A 343 27.73 -2.07 35.99
N GLU A 344 28.87 -2.32 35.34
CA GLU A 344 30.21 -2.07 35.87
C GLU A 344 30.74 -0.65 35.59
N ASP A 345 29.97 0.22 34.93
CA ASP A 345 30.37 1.60 34.56
C ASP A 345 31.65 1.65 33.69
N ILE A 346 31.80 0.66 32.80
CA ILE A 346 32.94 0.50 31.89
C ILE A 346 32.50 0.35 30.42
N LEU A 347 31.29 0.76 30.08
CA LEU A 347 30.73 0.54 28.73
C LEU A 347 31.61 1.13 27.64
N ASP A 348 32.07 2.37 27.77
CA ASP A 348 32.95 3.01 26.78
C ASP A 348 34.27 2.25 26.60
N GLN A 349 34.90 1.85 27.71
CA GLN A 349 36.14 1.07 27.70
C GLN A 349 35.93 -0.29 27.05
N TYR A 350 34.79 -0.92 27.33
CA TYR A 350 34.42 -2.19 26.73
C TYR A 350 34.23 -2.04 25.21
N LEU A 351 33.50 -1.03 24.74
CA LEU A 351 33.30 -0.78 23.31
C LEU A 351 34.62 -0.47 22.59
N ASP A 352 35.51 0.32 23.20
CA ASP A 352 36.84 0.58 22.65
C ASP A 352 37.71 -0.68 22.60
N SER A 353 37.59 -1.57 23.58
CA SER A 353 38.32 -2.84 23.59
C SER A 353 37.90 -3.77 22.45
N LEU A 354 36.63 -3.73 22.04
CA LEU A 354 36.12 -4.51 20.90
C LEU A 354 36.70 -4.02 19.56
N ASN A 355 37.19 -2.79 19.52
CA ASN A 355 37.69 -2.11 18.33
C ASN A 355 39.21 -1.93 18.34
N TYR A 356 39.94 -2.81 19.02
CA TYR A 356 41.41 -2.77 19.14
C TYR A 356 41.97 -1.44 19.71
N GLY A 357 41.17 -0.71 20.50
CA GLY A 357 41.56 0.56 21.10
C GLY A 357 41.49 1.77 20.15
N TYR A 358 40.90 1.62 18.96
CA TYR A 358 40.65 2.75 18.05
C TYR A 358 39.31 3.42 18.38
N ALA A 359 39.36 4.48 19.19
CA ALA A 359 38.17 5.26 19.56
C ALA A 359 37.37 5.76 18.34
N ASP A 360 38.04 6.12 17.25
CA ASP A 360 37.40 6.54 15.99
C ASP A 360 36.52 5.43 15.37
N LEU A 361 36.91 4.16 15.54
CA LEU A 361 36.15 3.02 15.04
C LEU A 361 34.90 2.77 15.90
N SER A 362 35.02 2.91 17.24
CA SER A 362 33.86 2.87 18.15
C SER A 362 32.84 3.94 17.80
N TYR A 363 33.31 5.18 17.60
CA TYR A 363 32.47 6.30 17.19
C TYR A 363 31.77 6.04 15.85
N HIS A 364 32.51 5.50 14.86
CA HIS A 364 31.94 5.16 13.56
C HIS A 364 30.85 4.07 13.66
N LEU A 365 31.03 3.05 14.51
CA LEU A 365 30.03 2.01 14.73
C LEU A 365 28.80 2.52 15.48
N LEU A 366 28.98 3.40 16.49
CA LEU A 366 27.88 4.10 17.16
C LEU A 366 27.06 4.91 16.14
N TYR A 367 27.75 5.62 15.25
CA TYR A 367 27.13 6.39 14.18
C TYR A 367 26.32 5.49 13.24
N GLN A 368 26.91 4.41 12.73
CA GLN A 368 26.21 3.47 11.84
C GLN A 368 24.98 2.86 12.51
N PHE A 369 25.08 2.51 13.79
CA PHE A 369 23.95 2.00 14.55
C PHE A 369 22.83 3.04 14.68
N HIS A 370 23.17 4.27 15.11
CA HIS A 370 22.18 5.33 15.28
C HIS A 370 21.50 5.69 13.97
N GLU A 371 22.27 5.82 12.88
CA GLU A 371 21.73 6.02 11.54
C GLU A 371 20.73 4.91 11.16
N ALA A 372 21.10 3.64 11.36
CA ALA A 372 20.24 2.52 11.05
C ALA A 372 18.95 2.52 11.87
N GLU A 373 19.01 2.88 13.15
CA GLU A 373 17.82 3.01 14.00
C GLU A 373 16.93 4.18 13.58
N CYS A 374 17.52 5.34 13.26
CA CYS A 374 16.81 6.48 12.68
C CYS A 374 16.11 6.08 11.38
N ARG A 375 16.82 5.40 10.45
CA ARG A 375 16.24 4.87 9.20
C ARG A 375 15.06 3.94 9.48
N ARG A 376 15.18 3.03 10.46
CA ARG A 376 14.13 2.07 10.83
C ARG A 376 12.87 2.75 11.37
N ILE A 377 13.03 3.84 12.13
CA ILE A 377 11.93 4.59 12.74
C ILE A 377 11.28 5.53 11.70
N LEU A 378 12.08 6.28 10.95
CA LEU A 378 11.63 7.34 10.05
C LEU A 378 11.09 6.80 8.72
N SER A 379 11.71 5.73 8.17
CA SER A 379 11.36 5.23 6.83
C SER A 379 9.87 4.87 6.67
N PRO A 380 9.20 4.19 7.64
CA PRO A 380 7.77 3.94 7.58
C PRO A 380 6.91 5.22 7.58
N GLU A 381 7.28 6.25 8.34
CA GLU A 381 6.53 7.52 8.42
C GLU A 381 6.68 8.33 7.12
N ILE A 382 7.90 8.41 6.60
CA ILE A 382 8.18 9.08 5.32
C ILE A 382 7.49 8.34 4.18
N ARG A 383 7.44 7.01 4.22
CA ARG A 383 6.68 6.23 3.25
C ARG A 383 5.19 6.58 3.27
N LYS A 384 4.58 6.74 4.46
CA LYS A 384 3.18 7.20 4.58
C LYS A 384 3.02 8.60 3.98
N TYR A 385 3.93 9.53 4.26
CA TYR A 385 3.91 10.88 3.71
C TYR A 385 3.95 10.87 2.18
N CYS A 386 4.94 10.19 1.58
CA CYS A 386 5.09 10.13 0.12
C CYS A 386 3.85 9.52 -0.55
N VAL A 387 3.33 8.40 -0.02
CA VAL A 387 2.12 7.77 -0.55
C VAL A 387 0.90 8.70 -0.41
N THR A 388 0.75 9.37 0.74
CA THR A 388 -0.33 10.34 0.96
C THR A 388 -0.27 11.46 -0.07
N ARG A 389 0.92 12.04 -0.29
CA ARG A 389 1.12 13.15 -1.23
C ARG A 389 0.80 12.73 -2.66
N LEU A 390 1.36 11.61 -3.11
CA LEU A 390 1.15 11.11 -4.48
C LEU A 390 -0.30 10.66 -4.73
N ALA A 391 -0.98 10.10 -3.73
CA ALA A 391 -2.39 9.74 -3.83
C ALA A 391 -3.31 10.97 -3.89
N LYS A 392 -3.06 12.01 -3.09
CA LYS A 392 -3.78 13.30 -3.21
C LYS A 392 -3.58 13.93 -4.60
N LEU A 393 -2.40 13.76 -5.17
CA LEU A 393 -2.08 14.17 -6.54
C LEU A 393 -2.62 13.23 -7.62
N GLY A 394 -3.32 12.14 -7.26
CA GLY A 394 -3.96 11.23 -8.21
C GLY A 394 -2.98 10.37 -9.02
N VAL A 395 -1.69 10.40 -8.65
CA VAL A 395 -0.60 9.64 -9.29
C VAL A 395 -0.71 8.17 -8.91
N ILE A 396 -0.87 7.92 -7.61
CA ILE A 396 -1.36 6.64 -7.10
C ILE A 396 -2.84 6.66 -7.29
#